data_AF-A0A161XXT7-F1
#
_entry.id   AF-A0A161XXT7-F1
#
_cell.length_a   1.000
_cell.length_b   1.000
_cell.length_c   1.000
_cell.angle_alpha   90.00
_cell.angle_beta   90.00
_cell.angle_gamma   90.00
#
_symmetry.space_group_name_H-M   'P 1'
#
loop_
_entity.id
_entity.type
_entity.pdbx_description
1 polymer ?
#
loop_
_entity_poly.entity_id
_entity_poly.type
_entity_poly.pdbx_seq_one_letter_code
_entity_poly.pdbx_strand_id
1 'polypeptide(L)'
;MLAVWLMRPNTVNPWYRRKIHLHHHKVSGTSQDIEERLVGNGIQSPFLRAVVIADGLLGLLINSKRFSKEIRGFKFSQVFNAGVPLATAYFGILYGVIAYYALQFVQPFALPQWGTELLAVAEFVMVVLIVPNIIRSMSLNLITSSMHYYGGVSNVLEQTHVLTSRWFLPFQLFCFDFGRTHTIHHFVPNQPFYIRQLISKKIRPIMAQHGVRFDDLHSLKHANQYLAKKE
;
A
#
# COMPACT_ATOMS: atom_id res chain seq x y z
N MET A 1 6.90 17.70 4.35
CA MET A 1 6.50 16.42 5.00
C MET A 1 5.14 16.52 5.68
N LEU A 2 4.89 17.50 6.55
CA LEU A 2 3.61 17.61 7.27
C LEU A 2 2.38 17.75 6.35
N ALA A 3 2.39 18.67 5.38
CA ALA A 3 1.27 18.85 4.44
C ALA A 3 0.92 17.54 3.69
N VAL A 4 1.93 16.76 3.32
CA VAL A 4 1.76 15.46 2.66
C VAL A 4 1.09 14.43 3.57
N TRP A 5 1.31 14.51 4.89
CA TRP A 5 0.68 13.64 5.88
C TRP A 5 -0.77 14.05 6.14
N LEU A 6 -1.05 15.37 6.19
CA LEU A 6 -2.42 15.89 6.28
C LEU A 6 -3.28 15.49 5.08
N MET A 7 -2.70 15.46 3.88
CA MET A 7 -3.40 15.00 2.66
C MET A 7 -3.54 13.47 2.57
N ARG A 8 -2.73 12.71 3.33
CA ARG A 8 -2.71 11.24 3.35
C ARG A 8 -2.71 10.70 4.79
N PRO A 9 -3.77 11.01 5.55
CA PRO A 9 -3.82 10.78 6.99
C PRO A 9 -3.88 9.29 7.34
N ASN A 10 -4.24 8.42 6.38
CA ASN A 10 -4.35 6.98 6.57
C ASN A 10 -2.99 6.24 6.66
N THR A 11 -1.88 6.97 6.61
CA THR A 11 -0.52 6.41 6.64
C THR A 11 0.26 6.83 7.89
N VAL A 12 1.28 6.04 8.22
CA VAL A 12 2.30 6.42 9.20
C VAL A 12 2.97 7.75 8.83
N ASN A 13 3.46 8.47 9.83
CA ASN A 13 4.10 9.76 9.63
C ASN A 13 5.28 9.66 8.63
N PRO A 14 5.54 10.73 7.84
CA PRO A 14 6.52 10.69 6.76
C PRO A 14 7.95 10.36 7.20
N TRP A 15 8.32 10.66 8.45
CA TRP A 15 9.65 10.35 8.99
C TRP A 15 9.82 8.86 9.25
N TYR A 16 8.80 8.21 9.83
CA TYR A 16 8.77 6.76 9.95
C TYR A 16 8.71 6.09 8.58
N ARG A 17 7.84 6.59 7.67
CA ARG A 17 7.76 6.09 6.29
C ARG A 17 9.11 6.14 5.59
N ARG A 18 9.86 7.25 5.70
CA ARG A 18 11.19 7.39 5.11
C ARG A 18 12.16 6.31 5.61
N LYS A 19 12.13 5.97 6.90
CA LYS A 19 13.02 4.94 7.48
C LYS A 19 12.71 3.57 6.91
N ILE A 20 11.44 3.16 6.93
CA ILE A 20 11.05 1.84 6.39
C ILE A 20 11.26 1.78 4.87
N HIS A 21 11.12 2.91 4.19
CA HIS A 21 11.32 2.99 2.74
C HIS A 21 12.77 2.84 2.31
N LEU A 22 13.70 3.48 3.01
CA LEU A 22 15.12 3.25 2.79
C LEU A 22 15.54 1.83 3.17
N HIS A 23 14.86 1.22 4.15
CA HIS A 23 15.08 -0.18 4.49
C HIS A 23 14.59 -1.11 3.38
N HIS A 24 13.39 -0.87 2.84
CA HIS A 24 12.80 -1.60 1.73
C HIS A 24 13.77 -1.75 0.54
N HIS A 25 14.43 -0.68 0.08
CA HIS A 25 15.44 -0.78 -0.99
C HIS A 25 16.63 -1.72 -0.66
N LYS A 26 16.95 -1.91 0.63
CA LYS A 26 18.03 -2.80 1.08
C LYS A 26 17.58 -4.25 1.25
N VAL A 27 16.33 -4.48 1.61
CA VAL A 27 15.82 -5.82 1.98
C VAL A 27 14.64 -6.29 1.11
N SER A 28 14.38 -5.60 0.01
CA SER A 28 13.29 -5.89 -0.93
C SER A 28 13.33 -7.35 -1.36
N GLY A 29 12.16 -7.99 -1.38
CA GLY A 29 12.05 -9.41 -1.70
C GLY A 29 12.30 -10.34 -0.51
N THR A 30 12.55 -9.84 0.70
CA THR A 30 12.75 -10.67 1.90
C THR A 30 11.64 -10.51 2.92
N SER A 31 11.62 -11.38 3.94
CA SER A 31 10.69 -11.26 5.08
C SER A 31 10.86 -9.96 5.88
N GLN A 32 12.01 -9.29 5.78
CA GLN A 32 12.32 -8.06 6.53
C GLN A 32 11.73 -6.79 5.89
N ASP A 33 11.21 -6.89 4.66
CA ASP A 33 10.63 -5.77 3.93
C ASP A 33 9.24 -5.38 4.47
N ILE A 34 9.23 -4.68 5.59
CA ILE A 34 7.98 -4.28 6.25
C ILE A 34 7.11 -3.36 5.36
N GLU A 35 7.70 -2.56 4.48
CA GLU A 35 6.94 -1.61 3.64
C GLU A 35 6.00 -2.37 2.69
N GLU A 36 6.52 -3.37 1.97
CA GLU A 36 5.71 -4.15 1.03
C GLU A 36 4.85 -5.20 1.73
N ARG A 37 5.31 -5.73 2.86
CA ARG A 37 4.52 -6.69 3.64
C ARG A 37 3.26 -6.07 4.25
N LEU A 38 3.31 -4.80 4.65
CA LEU A 38 2.14 -4.08 5.17
C LEU A 38 1.05 -3.83 4.12
N VAL A 39 1.40 -3.89 2.83
CA VAL A 39 0.47 -3.66 1.71
C VAL A 39 0.07 -4.94 0.97
N GLY A 40 0.42 -6.10 1.54
CA GLY A 40 -0.06 -7.41 1.09
C GLY A 40 0.92 -8.24 0.26
N ASN A 41 2.18 -7.80 0.11
CA ASN A 41 3.21 -8.61 -0.53
C ASN A 41 3.47 -9.90 0.27
N GLY A 42 3.64 -11.03 -0.42
CA GLY A 42 3.82 -12.34 0.22
C GLY A 42 2.55 -12.97 0.82
N ILE A 43 1.36 -12.42 0.58
CA ILE A 43 0.09 -13.03 1.00
C ILE A 43 -0.48 -13.87 -0.15
N GLN A 44 -0.54 -15.20 0.08
CA GLN A 44 -1.09 -16.15 -0.90
C GLN A 44 -2.62 -16.12 -0.99
N SER A 45 -3.31 -15.96 0.14
CA SER A 45 -4.78 -15.92 0.17
C SER A 45 -5.30 -14.65 -0.51
N PRO A 46 -6.05 -14.76 -1.63
CA PRO A 46 -6.54 -13.58 -2.34
C PRO A 46 -7.49 -12.74 -1.48
N PHE A 47 -8.32 -13.39 -0.65
CA PHE A 47 -9.24 -12.71 0.25
C PHE A 47 -8.49 -11.91 1.32
N LEU A 48 -7.55 -12.54 2.03
CA LEU A 48 -6.76 -11.85 3.05
C LEU A 48 -5.95 -10.70 2.45
N ARG A 49 -5.40 -10.91 1.26
CA ARG A 49 -4.67 -9.88 0.52
C ARG A 49 -5.57 -8.69 0.18
N ALA A 50 -6.80 -8.93 -0.28
CA ALA A 50 -7.76 -7.88 -0.57
C ALA A 50 -8.09 -7.05 0.68
N VAL A 51 -8.28 -7.69 1.84
CA VAL A 51 -8.49 -7.00 3.12
C VAL A 51 -7.28 -6.11 3.47
N VAL A 52 -6.06 -6.63 3.35
CA VAL A 52 -4.83 -5.87 3.66
C VAL A 52 -4.61 -4.70 2.70
N ILE A 53 -4.91 -4.89 1.41
CA ILE A 53 -4.83 -3.84 0.38
C ILE A 53 -5.84 -2.72 0.67
N ALA A 54 -7.06 -3.10 1.06
CA ALA A 54 -8.16 -2.19 1.37
C ALA A 54 -7.97 -1.43 2.69
N ASP A 55 -7.48 -2.12 3.70
CA ASP A 55 -7.44 -1.63 5.05
C ASP A 55 -6.09 -1.92 5.73
N GLY A 56 -5.25 -0.89 5.78
CA GLY A 56 -3.93 -1.00 6.39
C GLY A 56 -3.95 -1.23 7.91
N LEU A 57 -5.02 -0.80 8.60
CA LEU A 57 -5.13 -1.01 10.05
C LEU A 57 -5.53 -2.47 10.33
N LEU A 58 -6.54 -3.00 9.64
CA LEU A 58 -6.85 -4.43 9.72
C LEU A 58 -5.66 -5.26 9.26
N GLY A 59 -4.97 -4.84 8.20
CA GLY A 59 -3.77 -5.52 7.72
C GLY A 59 -2.67 -5.58 8.79
N LEU A 60 -2.42 -4.50 9.52
CA LEU A 60 -1.49 -4.49 10.64
C LEU A 60 -1.96 -5.39 11.79
N LEU A 61 -3.24 -5.34 12.16
CA LEU A 61 -3.82 -6.15 13.24
C LEU A 61 -3.71 -7.66 12.94
N ILE A 62 -4.16 -8.07 11.76
CA ILE A 62 -4.17 -9.47 11.33
C ILE A 62 -2.74 -10.03 11.25
N ASN A 63 -1.81 -9.25 10.70
CA ASN A 63 -0.45 -9.73 10.47
C ASN A 63 0.50 -9.54 11.65
N SER A 64 0.11 -8.81 12.70
CA SER A 64 0.96 -8.47 13.85
C SER A 64 1.70 -9.68 14.43
N LYS A 65 0.97 -10.77 14.73
CA LYS A 65 1.58 -12.00 15.28
C LYS A 65 2.60 -12.64 14.33
N ARG A 66 2.31 -12.63 13.03
CA ARG A 66 3.21 -13.16 11.99
C ARG A 66 4.46 -12.29 11.86
N PHE A 67 4.28 -10.97 11.79
CA PHE A 67 5.37 -10.01 11.68
C PHE A 67 6.29 -10.05 12.90
N SER A 68 5.77 -10.21 14.11
CA SER A 68 6.59 -10.37 15.32
C SER A 68 7.50 -11.60 15.29
N LYS A 69 7.14 -12.64 14.54
CA LYS A 69 7.97 -13.85 14.38
C LYS A 69 8.99 -13.72 13.26
N GLU A 70 8.61 -13.06 12.17
CA GLU A 70 9.40 -13.06 10.93
C GLU A 70 10.29 -11.82 10.76
N ILE A 71 9.86 -10.66 11.26
CA ILE A 71 10.56 -9.38 11.07
C ILE A 71 11.34 -9.04 12.33
N ARG A 72 12.67 -8.90 12.20
CA ARG A 72 13.55 -8.59 13.32
C ARG A 72 13.22 -7.21 13.88
N GLY A 73 12.96 -7.16 15.17
CA GLY A 73 12.69 -5.91 15.88
C GLY A 73 11.30 -5.31 15.59
N PHE A 74 10.39 -6.04 14.95
CA PHE A 74 9.01 -5.56 14.77
C PHE A 74 8.32 -5.37 16.11
N LYS A 75 7.70 -4.19 16.28
CA LYS A 75 6.84 -3.87 17.41
C LYS A 75 5.56 -3.24 16.87
N PHE A 76 4.42 -3.88 17.12
CA PHE A 76 3.12 -3.35 16.70
C PHE A 76 2.91 -1.90 17.15
N SER A 77 3.22 -1.59 18.42
CA SER A 77 3.08 -0.25 18.98
C SER A 77 3.92 0.79 18.25
N GLN A 78 5.09 0.43 17.73
CA GLN A 78 5.93 1.36 16.98
C GLN A 78 5.29 1.75 15.65
N VAL A 79 4.73 0.78 14.91
CA VAL A 79 4.03 1.05 13.64
C VAL A 79 2.73 1.80 13.88
N PHE A 80 1.95 1.35 14.88
CA PHE A 80 0.68 1.96 15.24
C PHE A 80 0.86 3.42 15.70
N ASN A 81 1.79 3.67 16.64
CA ASN A 81 2.06 5.02 17.15
C ASN A 81 2.68 5.92 16.07
N ALA A 82 3.32 5.38 15.05
CA ALA A 82 3.77 6.18 13.92
C ALA A 82 2.61 6.78 13.12
N GLY A 83 1.40 6.22 13.18
CA GLY A 83 0.19 6.78 12.57
C GLY A 83 -0.50 7.86 13.41
N VAL A 84 -0.21 7.95 14.71
CA VAL A 84 -0.87 8.91 15.63
C VAL A 84 -0.42 10.35 15.34
N PRO A 85 -1.32 11.36 15.35
CA PRO A 85 -2.75 11.26 15.61
C PRO A 85 -3.62 11.04 14.35
N LEU A 86 -3.06 11.30 13.16
CA LEU A 86 -3.85 11.42 11.93
C LEU A 86 -4.49 10.10 11.48
N ALA A 87 -3.74 8.99 11.49
CA ALA A 87 -4.28 7.70 11.11
C ALA A 87 -5.32 7.21 12.12
N THR A 88 -5.11 7.49 13.41
CA THR A 88 -6.08 7.15 14.46
C THR A 88 -7.39 7.89 14.26
N ALA A 89 -7.35 9.21 14.01
CA ALA A 89 -8.54 9.98 13.69
C ALA A 89 -9.21 9.49 12.40
N TYR A 90 -8.43 9.20 11.36
CA TYR A 90 -8.92 8.68 10.09
C TYR A 90 -9.70 7.37 10.24
N PHE A 91 -9.11 6.37 10.90
CA PHE A 91 -9.77 5.08 11.10
C PHE A 91 -10.91 5.17 12.11
N GLY A 92 -10.81 6.05 13.11
CA GLY A 92 -11.88 6.33 14.05
C GLY A 92 -13.13 6.88 13.37
N ILE A 93 -12.98 7.86 12.46
CA ILE A 93 -14.09 8.40 11.67
C ILE A 93 -14.62 7.34 10.70
N LEU A 94 -13.73 6.66 9.95
CA LEU A 94 -14.12 5.63 8.99
C LEU A 94 -14.99 4.55 9.62
N TYR A 95 -14.49 3.91 10.68
CA TYR A 95 -15.23 2.84 11.34
C TYR A 95 -16.42 3.36 12.15
N GLY A 96 -16.34 4.57 12.71
CA GLY A 96 -17.45 5.21 13.42
C GLY A 96 -18.65 5.44 12.50
N VAL A 97 -18.43 5.99 11.30
CA VAL A 97 -19.48 6.20 10.30
C VAL A 97 -20.04 4.87 9.79
N ILE A 98 -19.19 3.89 9.49
CA ILE A 98 -19.65 2.54 9.09
C ILE A 98 -20.50 1.90 10.18
N ALA A 99 -20.05 1.94 11.43
CA ALA A 99 -20.78 1.37 12.56
C ALA A 99 -22.12 2.08 12.79
N TYR A 100 -22.14 3.42 12.71
CA TYR A 100 -23.37 4.20 12.80
C TYR A 100 -24.39 3.75 11.75
N TYR A 101 -24.00 3.72 10.47
CA TYR A 101 -24.92 3.35 9.40
C TYR A 101 -25.34 1.88 9.43
N ALA A 102 -24.45 0.98 9.85
CA ALA A 102 -24.81 -0.43 10.06
C ALA A 102 -25.85 -0.59 11.17
N LEU A 103 -25.69 0.12 12.30
CA LEU A 103 -26.66 0.10 13.39
C LEU A 103 -27.98 0.73 12.99
N GLN A 104 -27.94 1.91 12.32
CA GLN A 104 -29.13 2.61 11.84
C GLN A 104 -29.94 1.75 10.85
N PHE A 105 -29.26 0.94 10.02
CA PHE A 105 -29.91 0.02 9.08
C PHE A 105 -30.64 -1.14 9.79
N VAL A 106 -30.08 -1.67 10.89
CA VAL A 106 -30.66 -2.78 11.66
C VAL A 106 -31.77 -2.30 12.60
N GLN A 107 -31.56 -1.16 13.24
CA GLN A 107 -32.44 -0.56 14.24
C GLN A 107 -32.38 0.97 14.08
N PRO A 108 -33.34 1.58 13.39
CA PRO A 108 -33.38 3.04 13.24
C PRO A 108 -33.53 3.74 14.59
N PHE A 109 -32.65 4.71 14.87
CA PHE A 109 -32.73 5.54 16.07
C PHE A 109 -32.51 7.02 15.74
N ALA A 110 -32.89 7.89 16.68
CA ALA A 110 -32.65 9.32 16.59
C ALA A 110 -31.39 9.69 17.40
N LEU A 111 -30.52 10.48 16.79
CA LEU A 111 -29.40 11.10 17.50
C LEU A 111 -29.86 12.40 18.18
N PRO A 112 -29.31 12.74 19.36
CA PRO A 112 -29.42 14.09 19.90
C PRO A 112 -28.72 15.10 18.97
N GLN A 113 -29.03 16.39 19.08
CA GLN A 113 -28.53 17.43 18.18
C GLN A 113 -26.99 17.45 18.04
N TRP A 114 -26.25 17.34 19.15
CA TRP A 114 -24.79 17.28 19.11
C TRP A 114 -24.28 16.06 18.31
N GLY A 115 -25.03 14.96 18.33
CA GLY A 115 -24.70 13.74 17.60
C GLY A 115 -24.93 13.91 16.10
N THR A 116 -26.00 14.60 15.70
CA THR A 116 -26.25 14.91 14.29
C THR A 116 -25.22 15.88 13.72
N GLU A 117 -24.78 16.87 14.51
CA GLU A 117 -23.72 17.81 14.12
C GLU A 117 -22.36 17.08 13.96
N LEU A 118 -22.02 16.19 14.91
CA LEU A 118 -20.81 15.39 14.83
C LEU A 118 -20.82 14.44 13.61
N LEU A 119 -21.95 13.79 13.35
CA LEU A 119 -22.13 12.91 12.20
C LEU A 119 -21.97 13.69 10.89
N ALA A 120 -22.56 14.88 10.77
CA ALA A 120 -22.43 15.72 9.57
C ALA A 120 -20.97 16.09 9.28
N VAL A 121 -20.17 16.40 10.31
CA VAL A 121 -18.72 16.63 10.15
C VAL A 121 -18.01 15.36 9.71
N ALA A 122 -18.34 14.22 10.33
CA ALA A 122 -17.74 12.93 9.99
C ALA A 122 -18.05 12.53 8.52
N GLU A 123 -19.28 12.74 8.05
CA GLU A 123 -19.70 12.50 6.67
C GLU A 123 -18.99 13.41 5.67
N PHE A 124 -18.87 14.70 5.99
CA PHE A 124 -18.11 15.64 5.18
C PHE A 124 -16.65 15.17 5.03
N VAL A 125 -16.01 14.78 6.13
CA VAL A 125 -14.64 14.24 6.12
C VAL A 125 -14.57 12.92 5.35
N MET A 126 -15.61 12.07 5.45
CA MET A 126 -15.70 10.83 4.68
C MET A 126 -15.63 11.09 3.18
N VAL A 127 -16.43 12.03 2.68
CA VAL A 127 -16.53 12.34 1.25
C VAL A 127 -15.30 13.05 0.72
N VAL A 128 -14.81 14.07 1.45
CA VAL A 128 -13.74 14.96 0.94
C VAL A 128 -12.35 14.35 1.14
N LEU A 129 -12.15 13.56 2.18
CA LEU A 129 -10.83 13.09 2.58
C LEU A 129 -10.71 11.56 2.60
N ILE A 130 -11.60 10.86 3.31
CA ILE A 130 -11.41 9.43 3.60
C ILE A 130 -11.63 8.57 2.36
N VAL A 131 -12.81 8.64 1.73
CA VAL A 131 -13.13 7.81 0.56
C VAL A 131 -12.13 8.02 -0.60
N PRO A 132 -11.75 9.26 -0.97
CA PRO A 132 -10.69 9.47 -1.96
C PRO A 132 -9.34 8.85 -1.56
N ASN A 133 -8.97 8.91 -0.27
CA ASN A 133 -7.76 8.27 0.24
C ASN A 133 -7.86 6.74 0.21
N ILE A 134 -9.02 6.14 0.51
CA ILE A 134 -9.27 4.70 0.36
C ILE A 134 -9.02 4.28 -1.08
N ILE A 135 -9.66 4.94 -2.05
CA ILE A 135 -9.54 4.60 -3.48
C ILE A 135 -8.08 4.70 -3.94
N ARG A 136 -7.40 5.79 -3.57
CA ARG A 136 -5.98 5.99 -3.89
C ARG A 136 -5.09 4.94 -3.24
N SER A 137 -5.29 4.68 -1.94
CA SER A 137 -4.47 3.74 -1.16
C SER A 137 -4.66 2.31 -1.66
N MET A 138 -5.90 1.90 -1.91
CA MET A 138 -6.24 0.60 -2.50
C MET A 138 -5.54 0.41 -3.84
N SER A 139 -5.63 1.42 -4.71
CA SER A 139 -5.01 1.36 -6.04
C SER A 139 -3.49 1.23 -5.97
N LEU A 140 -2.85 2.02 -5.10
CA LEU A 140 -1.41 1.97 -4.91
C LEU A 140 -0.97 0.65 -4.27
N ASN A 141 -1.65 0.19 -3.22
CA ASN A 141 -1.36 -1.06 -2.52
C ASN A 141 -1.55 -2.28 -3.42
N LEU A 142 -2.59 -2.27 -4.26
CA LEU A 142 -2.83 -3.31 -5.24
C LEU A 142 -1.69 -3.36 -6.26
N ILE A 143 -1.30 -2.23 -6.85
CA ILE A 143 -0.24 -2.20 -7.85
C ILE A 143 1.11 -2.57 -7.25
N THR A 144 1.51 -1.93 -6.14
CA THR A 144 2.82 -2.16 -5.51
C THR A 144 2.97 -3.61 -5.04
N SER A 145 1.96 -4.14 -4.35
CA SER A 145 2.02 -5.53 -3.90
C SER A 145 1.99 -6.50 -5.09
N SER A 146 1.36 -6.14 -6.21
CA SER A 146 1.31 -7.01 -7.38
C SER A 146 2.62 -7.06 -8.17
N MET A 147 3.46 -6.03 -8.03
CA MET A 147 4.69 -5.86 -8.81
C MET A 147 5.97 -6.20 -8.07
N HIS A 148 5.99 -6.13 -6.75
CA HIS A 148 7.13 -6.56 -5.95
C HIS A 148 7.19 -8.08 -5.83
N TYR A 149 8.41 -8.61 -5.87
CA TYR A 149 8.64 -10.01 -5.54
C TYR A 149 8.80 -10.19 -4.03
N TYR A 150 8.59 -11.42 -3.57
CA TYR A 150 8.76 -11.89 -2.21
C TYR A 150 9.33 -13.31 -2.24
N GLY A 151 10.62 -13.45 -1.95
CA GLY A 151 11.38 -14.68 -2.10
C GLY A 151 11.90 -14.91 -3.52
N GLY A 152 13.04 -15.60 -3.64
CA GLY A 152 13.69 -15.89 -4.92
C GLY A 152 14.44 -14.70 -5.54
N VAL A 153 14.59 -13.60 -4.82
CA VAL A 153 15.26 -12.37 -5.28
C VAL A 153 16.73 -12.41 -4.87
N SER A 154 17.64 -12.27 -5.83
CA SER A 154 19.09 -12.24 -5.62
C SER A 154 19.70 -10.85 -5.86
N ASN A 155 19.06 -10.03 -6.70
CA ASN A 155 19.59 -8.73 -7.11
C ASN A 155 18.47 -7.72 -7.44
N VAL A 156 18.84 -6.48 -7.74
CA VAL A 156 17.89 -5.37 -7.97
C VAL A 156 16.98 -5.60 -9.18
N LEU A 157 17.43 -6.31 -10.22
CA LEU A 157 16.63 -6.63 -11.42
C LEU A 157 15.43 -7.52 -11.09
N GLU A 158 15.50 -8.23 -9.96
CA GLU A 158 14.53 -9.23 -9.53
C GLU A 158 13.63 -8.74 -8.40
N GLN A 159 13.82 -7.49 -7.92
CA GLN A 159 13.02 -6.95 -6.82
C GLN A 159 11.58 -6.62 -7.26
N THR A 160 11.40 -6.19 -8.50
CA THR A 160 10.10 -5.84 -9.08
C THR A 160 10.00 -6.24 -10.54
N HIS A 161 8.78 -6.37 -11.05
CA HIS A 161 8.49 -6.38 -12.48
C HIS A 161 7.74 -5.10 -12.88
N VAL A 162 7.80 -4.71 -14.16
CA VAL A 162 7.09 -3.53 -14.66
C VAL A 162 5.65 -3.92 -15.00
N LEU A 163 4.68 -3.15 -14.48
CA LEU A 163 3.27 -3.44 -14.66
C LEU A 163 2.66 -2.53 -15.73
N THR A 164 2.49 -3.06 -16.95
CA THR A 164 1.95 -2.32 -18.11
C THR A 164 0.55 -2.75 -18.54
N SER A 165 0.08 -3.89 -18.03
CA SER A 165 -1.21 -4.52 -18.31
C SER A 165 -2.40 -3.56 -18.22
N ARG A 166 -3.31 -3.68 -19.20
CA ARG A 166 -4.53 -2.85 -19.30
C ARG A 166 -5.50 -3.09 -18.15
N TRP A 167 -5.47 -4.27 -17.54
CA TRP A 167 -6.29 -4.61 -16.36
C TRP A 167 -6.01 -3.70 -15.16
N PHE A 168 -4.82 -3.13 -15.09
CA PHE A 168 -4.45 -2.22 -14.00
C PHE A 168 -4.73 -0.75 -14.30
N LEU A 169 -5.21 -0.40 -15.51
CA LEU A 169 -5.43 0.99 -15.91
C LEU A 169 -6.35 1.78 -14.94
N PRO A 170 -7.46 1.22 -14.42
CA PRO A 170 -8.31 1.94 -13.46
C PRO A 170 -7.55 2.32 -12.19
N PHE A 171 -6.70 1.43 -11.68
CA PHE A 171 -5.89 1.67 -10.49
C PHE A 171 -4.73 2.63 -10.77
N GLN A 172 -4.12 2.51 -11.96
CA GLN A 172 -3.06 3.40 -12.41
C GLN A 172 -3.53 4.87 -12.45
N LEU A 173 -4.80 5.12 -12.75
CA LEU A 173 -5.38 6.47 -12.70
C LEU A 173 -5.24 7.10 -11.31
N PHE A 174 -5.55 6.34 -10.26
CA PHE A 174 -5.53 6.84 -8.88
C PHE A 174 -4.14 6.84 -8.24
N CYS A 175 -3.15 6.19 -8.85
CA CYS A 175 -1.75 6.22 -8.45
C CYS A 175 -0.80 6.85 -9.49
N PHE A 176 -1.34 7.60 -10.47
CA PHE A 176 -0.60 8.33 -11.49
C PHE A 176 0.39 7.48 -12.31
N ASP A 177 0.03 6.27 -12.75
CA ASP A 177 0.91 5.40 -13.57
C ASP A 177 2.13 4.84 -12.81
N PHE A 178 2.02 4.75 -11.48
CA PHE A 178 3.03 4.15 -10.59
C PHE A 178 3.57 2.80 -11.09
N GLY A 179 2.72 1.88 -11.54
CA GLY A 179 3.17 0.53 -11.90
C GLY A 179 4.11 0.48 -13.12
N ARG A 180 4.06 1.50 -13.99
CA ARG A 180 4.97 1.60 -15.15
C ARG A 180 6.29 2.29 -14.82
N THR A 181 6.42 2.88 -13.63
CA THR A 181 7.55 3.73 -13.24
C THR A 181 8.24 3.28 -11.96
N HIS A 182 7.58 2.50 -11.11
CA HIS A 182 8.10 2.14 -9.81
C HIS A 182 9.32 1.23 -9.89
N THR A 183 9.40 0.33 -10.87
CA THR A 183 10.63 -0.46 -11.05
C THR A 183 11.86 0.43 -11.25
N ILE A 184 11.74 1.57 -11.95
CA ILE A 184 12.83 2.55 -12.13
C ILE A 184 13.28 3.12 -10.77
N HIS A 185 12.35 3.27 -9.82
CA HIS A 185 12.64 3.78 -8.48
C HIS A 185 13.59 2.88 -7.69
N HIS A 186 13.60 1.56 -7.91
CA HIS A 186 14.55 0.65 -7.27
C HIS A 186 15.99 0.85 -7.76
N PHE A 187 16.16 1.28 -9.02
CA PHE A 187 17.48 1.59 -9.57
C PHE A 187 17.97 2.98 -9.17
N VAL A 188 17.05 3.96 -9.13
CA VAL A 188 17.36 5.37 -8.85
C VAL A 188 16.43 5.94 -7.76
N PRO A 189 16.58 5.49 -6.50
CA PRO A 189 15.66 5.84 -5.42
C PRO A 189 15.68 7.33 -5.05
N ASN A 190 16.76 8.04 -5.38
CA ASN A 190 16.92 9.47 -5.14
C ASN A 190 16.18 10.37 -6.16
N GLN A 191 15.69 9.81 -7.26
CA GLN A 191 14.97 10.59 -8.27
C GLN A 191 13.52 10.83 -7.86
N PRO A 192 12.93 12.01 -8.14
CA PRO A 192 11.53 12.26 -7.85
C PRO A 192 10.63 11.54 -8.87
N PHE A 193 9.37 11.34 -8.48
CA PHE A 193 8.37 10.61 -9.25
C PHE A 193 8.18 11.18 -10.68
N TYR A 194 8.10 12.50 -10.83
CA TYR A 194 7.84 13.14 -12.12
C TYR A 194 8.99 12.92 -13.13
N ILE A 195 10.26 12.85 -12.68
CA ILE A 195 11.38 12.52 -13.56
C ILE A 195 11.25 11.08 -14.06
N ARG A 196 10.90 10.13 -13.19
CA ARG A 196 10.65 8.74 -13.60
C ARG A 196 9.53 8.65 -14.63
N GLN A 197 8.46 9.44 -14.47
CA GLN A 197 7.36 9.50 -15.43
C GLN A 197 7.84 9.98 -16.81
N LEU A 198 8.62 11.06 -16.86
CA LEU A 198 9.14 11.64 -18.10
C LEU A 198 10.05 10.66 -18.87
N ILE A 199 10.89 9.89 -18.16
CA ILE A 199 11.86 8.99 -18.80
C ILE A 199 11.32 7.57 -19.01
N SER A 200 10.19 7.19 -18.40
CA SER A 200 9.73 5.80 -18.35
C SER A 200 9.60 5.14 -19.72
N LYS A 201 9.07 5.84 -20.74
CA LYS A 201 8.96 5.29 -22.10
C LYS A 201 10.31 4.89 -22.71
N LYS A 202 11.39 5.62 -22.39
CA LYS A 202 12.75 5.35 -22.88
C LYS A 202 13.46 4.28 -22.06
N ILE A 203 13.20 4.21 -20.76
CA ILE A 203 13.90 3.31 -19.84
C ILE A 203 13.32 1.89 -19.86
N ARG A 204 12.01 1.71 -19.99
CA ARG A 204 11.39 0.36 -19.98
C ARG A 204 11.99 -0.63 -20.99
N PRO A 205 12.25 -0.27 -22.27
CA PRO A 205 12.93 -1.17 -23.20
C PRO A 205 14.32 -1.60 -22.72
N ILE A 206 15.08 -0.69 -22.10
CA ILE A 206 16.41 -0.97 -21.54
C ILE A 206 16.29 -1.94 -20.35
N MET A 207 15.28 -1.75 -19.49
CA MET A 207 15.02 -2.67 -18.38
C MET A 207 14.70 -4.08 -18.88
N ALA A 208 13.87 -4.19 -19.91
CA ALA A 208 13.53 -5.47 -20.54
C ALA A 208 14.78 -6.16 -21.12
N GLN A 209 15.66 -5.40 -21.79
CA GLN A 209 16.93 -5.91 -22.33
C GLN A 209 17.85 -6.48 -21.24
N HIS A 210 17.80 -5.92 -20.03
CA HIS A 210 18.61 -6.37 -18.88
C HIS A 210 17.87 -7.38 -17.99
N GLY A 211 16.76 -7.96 -18.46
CA GLY A 211 16.09 -9.08 -17.79
C GLY A 211 15.04 -8.70 -16.75
N VAL A 212 14.72 -7.41 -16.58
CA VAL A 212 13.56 -6.99 -15.76
C VAL A 212 12.29 -7.53 -16.41
N ARG A 213 11.47 -8.22 -15.62
CA ARG A 213 10.22 -8.81 -16.10
C ARG A 213 9.14 -7.76 -16.29
N PHE A 214 8.16 -8.10 -17.13
CA PHE A 214 6.98 -7.29 -17.40
C PHE A 214 5.74 -8.14 -17.16
N ASP A 215 4.77 -7.57 -16.44
CA ASP A 215 3.45 -8.16 -16.21
C ASP A 215 3.50 -9.63 -15.74
N ASP A 216 4.45 -9.97 -14.86
CA ASP A 216 4.60 -11.31 -14.27
C ASP A 216 3.55 -11.53 -13.16
N LEU A 217 2.27 -11.49 -13.56
CA LEU A 217 1.13 -11.68 -12.68
C LEU A 217 1.00 -13.13 -12.19
N HIS A 218 1.69 -14.06 -12.83
CA HIS A 218 1.78 -15.45 -12.39
C HIS A 218 2.43 -15.58 -11.00
N SER A 219 3.33 -14.64 -10.66
CA SER A 219 3.93 -14.54 -9.31
C SER A 219 2.87 -14.45 -8.20
N LEU A 220 1.70 -13.85 -8.46
CA LEU A 220 0.63 -13.71 -7.45
C LEU A 220 0.09 -15.06 -6.98
N LYS A 221 0.06 -16.08 -7.87
CA LYS A 221 -0.32 -17.45 -7.50
C LYS A 221 0.70 -18.12 -6.58
N HIS A 222 1.93 -17.60 -6.56
CA HIS A 222 3.07 -18.10 -5.79
C HIS A 222 3.47 -17.12 -4.68
N ALA A 223 2.49 -16.37 -4.14
CA ALA A 223 2.74 -15.39 -3.08
C ALA A 223 3.89 -14.42 -3.42
N ASN A 224 3.93 -13.93 -4.66
CA ASN A 224 4.95 -13.03 -5.20
C ASN A 224 6.36 -13.64 -5.34
N GLN A 225 6.53 -14.96 -5.31
CA GLN A 225 7.87 -15.55 -5.49
C GLN A 225 8.46 -15.26 -6.88
N TYR A 226 9.72 -14.84 -6.92
CA TYR A 226 10.50 -14.78 -8.14
C TYR A 226 10.95 -16.20 -8.51
N LEU A 227 10.25 -16.81 -9.46
CA LEU A 227 10.58 -18.14 -9.97
C LEU A 227 11.57 -18.02 -11.12
N ALA A 228 12.66 -18.77 -11.10
CA ALA A 228 13.53 -18.89 -12.28
C ALA A 228 12.69 -19.30 -13.50
N LYS A 229 13.02 -18.75 -14.68
CA LYS A 229 12.37 -19.20 -15.91
C LYS A 229 12.69 -20.69 -16.07
N LYS A 230 11.67 -21.51 -16.33
CA LYS A 230 11.92 -22.87 -16.83
C LYS A 230 12.59 -22.69 -18.20
N GLU A 231 13.80 -23.22 -18.34
CA GLU A 231 14.48 -23.37 -19.63
C GLU A 231 13.68 -24.28 -20.56
#